data_AF-A0A940R2S6-F1
#
_entry.id   AF-A0A940R2S6-F1
#
_cell.length_a   1.000
_cell.length_b   1.000
_cell.length_c   1.000
_cell.angle_alpha   90.00
_cell.angle_beta   90.00
_cell.angle_gamma   90.00
#
_symmetry.space_group_name_H-M   'P 1'
#
loop_
_entity.id
_entity.type
_entity.pdbx_description
1 polymer ?
#
loop_
_entity_poly.entity_id
_entity_poly.type
_entity_poly.pdbx_seq_one_letter_code
_entity_poly.pdbx_strand_id
1 'polypeptide(L)' 'LPSHSKLGERNYWVKRIRVKVNTGNNQAVISGRKLQTLNSLEGYGTEKLTWLIKGSGKITLEAGSPTTGTKTVDINL' A
#
# COMPACT_ATOMS: atom_id res chain seq x y z
N LEU A 1 -1.04 10.14 -30.62
CA LEU A 1 -0.34 10.86 -29.54
C LEU A 1 -0.06 9.87 -28.41
N PRO A 2 1.20 9.58 -28.05
CA PRO A 2 1.45 8.75 -26.87
C PRO A 2 1.03 9.54 -25.63
N SER A 3 0.24 8.92 -24.77
CA SER A 3 -0.24 9.50 -23.52
C SER A 3 0.94 9.96 -22.68
N HIS A 4 0.87 11.19 -22.17
CA HIS A 4 1.90 11.83 -21.34
C HIS A 4 2.28 11.00 -20.09
N SER A 5 1.51 9.96 -19.76
CA SER A 5 1.75 9.02 -18.66
C SER A 5 3.08 8.26 -18.78
N LYS A 6 3.51 7.90 -20.01
CA LYS A 6 4.69 7.02 -20.21
C LYS A 6 6.03 7.72 -19.98
N LEU A 7 6.06 9.05 -20.07
CA LEU A 7 7.27 9.85 -19.82
C LEU A 7 7.50 10.12 -18.32
N GLY A 8 6.43 10.14 -17.52
CA GLY A 8 6.49 10.29 -16.06
C GLY A 8 6.96 9.04 -15.31
N GLU A 9 6.98 7.88 -15.96
CA GLU A 9 7.35 6.60 -15.35
C GLU A 9 8.87 6.45 -15.13
N ARG A 10 9.67 7.23 -15.88
CA ARG A 10 11.13 7.41 -15.70
C ARG A 10 11.48 8.52 -14.71
N ASN A 11 10.50 9.05 -13.98
CA ASN A 11 10.71 10.18 -13.10
C ASN A 11 11.28 9.71 -11.75
N TYR A 12 12.53 10.09 -11.46
CA TYR A 12 13.21 9.85 -10.17
C TYR A 12 12.45 10.39 -8.95
N TRP A 13 11.44 11.24 -9.17
CA TRP A 13 10.61 11.84 -8.14
C TRP A 13 9.34 11.06 -7.79
N VAL A 14 8.83 10.15 -8.61
CA VAL A 14 7.66 9.34 -8.22
C VAL A 14 8.15 8.20 -7.33
N LYS A 15 8.09 8.41 -6.01
CA LYS A 15 8.50 7.39 -5.04
C LYS A 15 7.43 6.32 -4.96
N ARG A 16 7.89 5.07 -4.89
CA ARG A 16 7.05 3.87 -4.78
C ARG A 16 6.16 3.94 -3.54
N ILE A 17 4.89 3.56 -3.69
CA ILE A 17 3.94 3.51 -2.57
C ILE A 17 4.25 2.28 -1.73
N ARG A 18 4.53 2.49 -0.46
CA ARG A 18 4.75 1.43 0.52
C ARG A 18 3.45 1.20 1.26
N VAL A 19 3.02 -0.05 1.29
CA VAL A 19 1.86 -0.52 2.05
C VAL A 19 2.36 -1.52 3.06
N LYS A 20 2.17 -1.20 4.34
CA LYS A 20 2.60 -2.01 5.48
C LYS A 20 1.38 -2.36 6.33
N VAL A 21 1.26 -3.65 6.65
CA VAL A 21 0.25 -4.17 7.58
C VAL A 21 0.97 -4.50 8.89
N ASN A 22 0.64 -3.76 9.95
CA ASN A 22 1.08 -4.05 11.30
C ASN A 22 -0.03 -4.81 12.04
N THR A 23 0.25 -6.04 12.45
CA THR A 23 -0.66 -6.88 13.23
C THR A 23 -0.24 -6.88 14.70
N GLY A 24 -1.21 -6.90 15.60
CA GLY A 24 -0.97 -6.97 17.05
C GLY A 24 -0.56 -8.35 17.55
N ASN A 25 -0.38 -8.49 18.86
CA ASN A 25 -0.07 -9.78 19.50
C ASN A 25 -1.19 -10.80 19.21
N ASN A 26 -0.81 -12.03 18.87
CA ASN A 26 -1.71 -13.13 18.48
C ASN A 26 -2.43 -13.02 17.13
N GLN A 27 -2.09 -12.04 16.30
CA GLN A 27 -2.58 -11.96 14.92
C GLN A 27 -1.54 -12.43 13.91
N ALA A 28 -1.97 -13.25 12.97
CA ALA A 28 -1.13 -13.76 11.88
C ALA A 28 -1.73 -13.42 10.53
N VAL A 29 -0.91 -12.82 9.64
CA VAL A 29 -1.28 -12.67 8.23
C VAL A 29 -1.10 -14.03 7.57
N ILE A 30 -2.21 -14.68 7.23
CA ILE A 30 -2.28 -16.01 6.60
C ILE A 30 -2.14 -15.89 5.08
N SER A 31 -2.64 -14.79 4.51
CA SER A 31 -2.53 -14.52 3.07
C SER A 31 -2.34 -13.04 2.81
N GLY A 32 -1.66 -12.72 1.71
CA GLY A 32 -1.24 -11.36 1.36
C GLY A 32 0.13 -10.99 1.93
N ARG A 33 0.73 -9.92 1.39
CA ARG A 33 2.08 -9.47 1.76
C ARG A 33 2.01 -8.44 2.89
N LYS A 34 2.67 -8.72 4.02
CA LYS A 34 2.76 -7.78 5.16
C LYS A 34 3.39 -6.43 4.77
N LEU A 35 4.35 -6.46 3.86
CA LEU A 35 4.97 -5.28 3.30
C LEU A 35 4.95 -5.42 1.77
N GLN A 36 4.31 -4.47 1.10
CA GLN A 36 4.27 -4.42 -0.35
C GLN A 36 4.68 -3.02 -0.82
N THR A 37 5.47 -2.98 -1.87
CA THR A 37 5.86 -1.73 -2.51
C THR A 37 5.31 -1.73 -3.93
N LEU A 38 4.45 -0.76 -4.24
CA LEU A 38 3.87 -0.53 -5.56
C LEU A 38 4.71 0.52 -6.28
N ASN A 39 5.07 0.29 -7.54
CA ASN A 39 6.01 1.15 -8.27
C ASN A 39 5.42 2.54 -8.55
N SER A 40 4.32 2.57 -9.29
CA SER A 40 3.53 3.77 -9.57
C SER A 40 2.09 3.33 -9.84
N LEU A 41 1.12 4.14 -9.42
CA LEU A 41 -0.22 4.06 -10.01
C LEU A 41 -0.29 5.04 -11.17
N GLU A 42 -0.90 4.62 -12.28
CA GLU A 42 -1.23 5.54 -13.36
C GLU A 42 -2.23 6.61 -12.87
N GLY A 43 -2.33 7.75 -13.57
CA GLY A 43 -3.34 8.76 -13.25
C GLY A 43 -4.74 8.15 -13.29
N TYR A 44 -5.53 8.34 -12.22
CA TYR A 44 -6.82 7.67 -11.99
C TYR A 44 -6.77 6.14 -11.83
N GLY A 45 -5.58 5.54 -11.77
CA GLY A 45 -5.39 4.13 -11.45
C GLY A 45 -5.83 3.84 -10.02
N THR A 46 -6.45 2.67 -9.81
CA THR A 46 -6.77 2.15 -8.48
C THR A 46 -6.18 0.76 -8.33
N GLU A 47 -5.40 0.56 -7.28
CA GLU A 47 -4.82 -0.74 -6.93
C GLU A 47 -5.55 -1.33 -5.73
N LYS A 48 -5.94 -2.60 -5.83
CA LYS A 48 -6.66 -3.30 -4.76
C LYS A 48 -5.76 -4.35 -4.14
N LEU A 49 -5.47 -4.17 -2.85
CA LEU A 49 -4.71 -5.13 -2.06
C LEU A 49 -5.65 -5.88 -1.12
N THR A 50 -5.36 -7.14 -0.86
CA THR A 50 -6.18 -7.99 0.01
C THR A 50 -5.28 -8.82 0.91
N TRP A 51 -5.68 -8.91 2.18
CA TRP A 51 -5.00 -9.69 3.20
C TRP A 51 -6.01 -10.57 3.91
N LEU A 52 -5.58 -11.79 4.24
CA LEU A 52 -6.32 -12.68 5.13
C LEU A 52 -5.59 -12.70 6.46
N ILE A 53 -6.26 -12.28 7.52
CA ILE A 53 -5.68 -12.15 8.86
C ILE A 53 -6.44 -13.07 9.80
N LYS A 54 -5.69 -13.90 10.53
CA LYS A 54 -6.21 -14.80 11.57
C LYS A 54 -5.91 -14.21 12.93
N GLY A 55 -6.96 -14.07 13.74
CA GLY A 55 -6.91 -13.49 15.08
C GLY A 55 -7.83 -12.27 15.20
N SER A 56 -8.10 -11.86 16.42
CA SER A 56 -8.94 -10.70 16.78
C SER A 56 -8.06 -9.58 17.36
N GLY A 57 -8.52 -8.33 17.23
CA GLY A 57 -7.84 -7.14 17.76
C GLY A 57 -7.46 -6.11 16.69
N LYS A 58 -6.68 -5.12 17.13
CA LYS A 58 -6.35 -3.94 16.32
C LYS A 58 -5.22 -4.21 15.31
N ILE A 59 -5.46 -3.87 14.06
CA ILE A 59 -4.51 -3.87 12.96
C ILE A 59 -4.33 -2.44 12.46
N THR A 60 -3.11 -2.10 12.10
CA THR A 60 -2.79 -0.80 11.52
C THR A 60 -2.29 -0.99 10.10
N LEU A 61 -3.01 -0.42 9.14
CA LEU A 61 -2.64 -0.36 7.73
C LEU A 61 -2.01 1.00 7.44
N GLU A 62 -0.74 0.99 7.05
CA GLU A 62 -0.03 2.20 6.63
C GLU A 62 0.19 2.13 5.12
N ALA A 63 -0.41 3.04 4.36
CA ALA A 63 -0.22 3.15 2.93
C ALA A 63 0.26 4.56 2.60
N GLY A 64 1.41 4.68 1.96
CA GLY A 64 1.95 5.99 1.64
C GLY A 64 3.20 5.99 0.80
N SER A 65 3.53 7.17 0.31
CA SER A 65 4.77 7.44 -0.40
C SER A 65 5.33 8.78 0.08
N PRO A 66 6.65 8.96 0.15
CA PRO A 66 7.26 10.25 0.48
C PRO A 66 6.73 11.43 -0.36
N THR A 67 6.21 11.16 -1.56
CA THR A 67 5.71 12.17 -2.50
C THR A 67 4.21 12.43 -2.43
N THR A 68 3.43 11.52 -1.83
CA THR A 68 1.97 11.59 -1.79
C THR A 68 1.43 11.65 -0.36
N GLY A 69 2.33 11.59 0.63
CA GLY A 69 1.99 11.49 2.03
C GLY A 69 1.71 10.05 2.47
N THR A 70 1.56 9.87 3.77
CA THR A 70 1.23 8.60 4.41
C THR A 70 -0.17 8.68 4.99
N LYS A 71 -0.96 7.63 4.75
CA LYS A 71 -2.25 7.43 5.41
C LYS A 71 -2.17 6.17 6.25
N THR A 72 -2.48 6.34 7.52
CA THR A 72 -2.58 5.25 8.48
C THR A 72 -4.04 5.00 8.80
N VAL A 73 -4.48 3.75 8.73
CA VAL A 73 -5.84 3.33 9.03
C VAL A 73 -5.78 2.24 10.08
N ASP A 74 -6.50 2.46 11.17
CA ASP A 74 -6.66 1.48 12.22
C ASP A 74 -7.96 0.71 12.04
N ILE A 75 -7.88 -0.61 12.07
CA ILE A 75 -9.00 -1.54 11.86
C ILE A 75 -9.06 -2.47 13.08
N ASN A 76 -10.22 -2.61 13.71
CA ASN A 76 -10.42 -3.56 14.81
C ASN A 76 -11.17 -4.80 14.28
N LEU A 77 -10.56 -5.99 14.40
CA LEU A 77 -11.14 -7.28 14.01
C LEU A 77 -11.75 -8.04 15.18
#